data_AF-A0A3R6P0F8-F1
#
_entry.id   AF-A0A3R6P0F8-F1
#
_cell.length_a   1.000
_cell.length_b   1.000
_cell.length_c   1.000
_cell.angle_alpha   90.00
_cell.angle_beta   90.00
_cell.angle_gamma   90.00
#
_symmetry.space_group_name_H-M   'P 1'
#
loop_
_entity.id
_entity.type
_entity.pdbx_description
1 polymer ?
#
loop_
_entity_poly.entity_id
_entity_poly.type
_entity_poly.pdbx_seq_one_letter_code
_entity_poly.pdbx_strand_id
1 'polypeptide(L)'
;MRISDKEWKNIEFRKNKFRELESALDQAVSGRDNKVSSFLLGCLADGETGKAAAVEKLVNELVKSMDSYGIRNRLWIESDETIKDNGLSDDDFCKMKATEEKASEEKIPCMPTRFKEFIHDYLYCMILLMTSEMEWVEQIYAEPYADSFQQLYLHAKRVREFSVRPIEKRYDELWGEAYFGVRGASGLFEIFSMAYESITGKDIGDSLTHSMKDGLDTYCQEQMQMYDEFLDEAEDNAMTDEEIEEAISEYVDVEEDPDMAELNRYFDELAVRWDESEKRFRQEFPDTEGFCVRYMKLRELFYTDESRDIRYPLTIFDILVEGMLDVFLGRRGMTLYTDADNCARAYISIKKQIDAIKKLREEA
;
A
#
# COMPACT_ATOMS: atom_id res chain seq x y z
N MET A 1 34.19 3.16 -13.87
CA MET A 1 34.96 4.22 -13.15
C MET A 1 34.58 4.06 -11.68
N ARG A 2 35.41 3.36 -10.88
CA ARG A 2 35.02 2.86 -9.55
C ARG A 2 34.80 3.98 -8.54
N ILE A 3 33.68 3.91 -7.80
CA ILE A 3 33.34 4.83 -6.72
C ILE A 3 34.10 4.36 -5.49
N SER A 4 35.10 5.12 -5.06
CA SER A 4 35.91 4.82 -3.88
C SER A 4 35.08 4.73 -2.60
N ASP A 5 35.55 4.01 -1.56
CA ASP A 5 34.93 3.95 -0.22
C ASP A 5 34.61 5.35 0.35
N LYS A 6 35.42 6.34 -0.03
CA LYS A 6 35.24 7.74 0.35
C LYS A 6 34.05 8.38 -0.37
N GLU A 7 33.80 8.00 -1.60
CA GLU A 7 32.64 8.43 -2.38
C GLU A 7 31.38 7.67 -1.96
N TRP A 8 31.46 6.40 -1.57
CA TRP A 8 30.35 5.66 -0.97
C TRP A 8 29.91 6.24 0.38
N LYS A 9 30.85 6.52 1.29
CA LYS A 9 30.53 7.25 2.54
C LYS A 9 29.95 8.64 2.26
N ASN A 10 30.29 9.25 1.13
CA ASN A 10 29.73 10.52 0.69
C ASN A 10 28.31 10.34 0.15
N ILE A 11 28.01 9.24 -0.56
CA ILE A 11 26.66 8.89 -1.03
C ILE A 11 25.76 8.57 0.15
N GLU A 12 26.22 7.79 1.12
CA GLU A 12 25.44 7.45 2.32
C GLU A 12 25.22 8.68 3.22
N PHE A 13 26.25 9.51 3.39
CA PHE A 13 26.10 10.82 4.03
C PHE A 13 25.09 11.70 3.28
N ARG A 14 25.09 11.69 1.93
CA ARG A 14 24.11 12.43 1.13
C ARG A 14 22.71 11.83 1.22
N LYS A 15 22.55 10.50 1.28
CA LYS A 15 21.25 9.84 1.51
C LYS A 15 20.68 10.18 2.88
N ASN A 16 21.50 10.13 3.93
CA ASN A 16 21.09 10.55 5.28
C ASN A 16 20.76 12.04 5.34
N LYS A 17 21.60 12.87 4.73
CA LYS A 17 21.34 14.30 4.62
C LYS A 17 20.11 14.62 3.76
N PHE A 18 19.82 13.81 2.76
CA PHE A 18 18.59 13.91 1.97
C PHE A 18 17.38 13.54 2.83
N ARG A 19 17.41 12.43 3.58
CA ARG A 19 16.36 12.06 4.54
C ARG A 19 16.15 13.14 5.61
N GLU A 20 17.23 13.75 6.12
CA GLU A 20 17.16 14.89 7.06
C GLU A 20 16.52 16.13 6.41
N LEU A 21 16.92 16.46 5.18
CA LEU A 21 16.37 17.61 4.43
C LEU A 21 14.92 17.39 4.00
N GLU A 22 14.55 16.17 3.66
CA GLU A 22 13.19 15.74 3.36
C GLU A 22 12.32 15.85 4.61
N SER A 23 12.78 15.32 5.75
CA SER A 23 12.08 15.47 7.03
C SER A 23 11.99 16.93 7.49
N ALA A 24 13.02 17.74 7.25
CA ALA A 24 13.02 19.17 7.57
C ALA A 24 12.11 19.97 6.62
N LEU A 25 12.03 19.58 5.34
CA LEU A 25 11.14 20.16 4.36
C LEU A 25 9.68 19.82 4.70
N ASP A 26 9.41 18.57 5.05
CA ASP A 26 8.07 18.10 5.45
C ASP A 26 7.60 18.85 6.70
N GLN A 27 8.47 19.01 7.71
CA GLN A 27 8.21 19.85 8.89
C GLN A 27 8.03 21.35 8.57
N ALA A 28 8.84 21.89 7.65
CA ALA A 28 8.78 23.30 7.27
C ALA A 28 7.56 23.64 6.40
N VAL A 29 7.06 22.68 5.63
CA VAL A 29 5.92 22.82 4.72
C VAL A 29 4.58 22.61 5.46
N SER A 30 4.54 21.72 6.45
CA SER A 30 3.34 21.39 7.24
C SER A 30 3.20 22.18 8.55
N GLY A 31 4.31 22.71 9.09
CA GLY A 31 4.34 23.40 10.38
C GLY A 31 4.22 22.49 11.61
N ARG A 32 4.02 21.17 11.45
CA ARG A 32 4.04 20.13 12.51
C ARG A 32 4.28 18.75 11.89
N ASP A 33 4.99 17.89 12.61
CA ASP A 33 5.27 16.52 12.22
C ASP A 33 3.98 15.72 11.90
N ASN A 34 3.79 15.42 10.61
CA ASN A 34 2.72 14.60 10.02
C ASN A 34 3.03 13.10 10.09
N LYS A 35 4.11 12.71 10.78
CA LYS A 35 4.42 11.32 11.10
C LYS A 35 3.39 10.71 12.03
N VAL A 36 3.02 9.46 11.77
CA VAL A 36 2.08 8.73 12.62
C VAL A 36 2.72 8.43 13.98
N SER A 37 4.02 8.14 14.03
CA SER A 37 4.76 7.93 15.29
C SER A 37 4.66 9.10 16.27
N SER A 38 4.62 10.35 15.79
CA SER A 38 4.48 11.52 16.67
C SER A 38 3.15 11.53 17.43
N PHE A 39 2.09 10.99 16.84
CA PHE A 39 0.80 10.81 17.52
C PHE A 39 0.83 9.66 18.52
N LEU A 40 1.53 8.57 18.18
CA LEU A 40 1.71 7.44 19.10
C LEU A 40 2.52 7.84 20.33
N LEU A 41 3.59 8.63 20.16
CA LEU A 41 4.38 9.18 21.27
C LEU A 41 3.52 10.04 22.21
N GLY A 42 2.61 10.84 21.67
CA GLY A 42 1.62 11.57 22.47
C GLY A 42 0.70 10.65 23.27
N CYS A 43 0.19 9.58 22.66
CA CYS A 43 -0.67 8.61 23.35
C CYS A 43 0.07 7.87 24.48
N LEU A 44 1.33 7.52 24.27
CA LEU A 44 2.19 6.90 25.29
C LEU A 44 2.49 7.88 26.44
N ALA A 45 2.69 9.15 26.14
CA ALA A 45 2.88 10.21 27.15
C ALA A 45 1.61 10.44 28.00
N ASP A 46 0.43 10.18 27.44
CA ASP A 46 -0.87 10.29 28.13
C ASP A 46 -1.21 9.05 29.00
N GLY A 47 -0.31 8.07 29.10
CA GLY A 47 -0.42 6.95 30.04
C GLY A 47 -0.83 5.60 29.43
N GLU A 48 -0.87 5.45 28.10
CA GLU A 48 -1.06 4.15 27.46
C GLU A 48 0.14 3.21 27.70
N THR A 49 -0.14 1.97 28.09
CA THR A 49 0.91 0.97 28.35
C THR A 49 1.25 0.18 27.09
N GLY A 50 2.16 0.73 26.28
CA GLY A 50 2.75 0.03 25.14
C GLY A 50 2.22 0.47 23.77
N LYS A 51 3.04 0.24 22.74
CA LYS A 51 2.80 0.73 21.37
C LYS A 51 1.49 0.19 20.77
N ALA A 52 1.14 -1.07 21.03
CA ALA A 52 -0.11 -1.68 20.59
C ALA A 52 -1.35 -0.94 21.09
N ALA A 53 -1.40 -0.59 22.38
CA ALA A 53 -2.50 0.16 22.98
C ALA A 53 -2.59 1.60 22.43
N ALA A 54 -1.45 2.25 22.20
CA ALA A 54 -1.39 3.56 21.55
C ALA A 54 -1.94 3.51 20.11
N VAL A 55 -1.59 2.46 19.35
CA VAL A 55 -2.10 2.23 17.99
C VAL A 55 -3.60 2.00 18.02
N GLU A 56 -4.10 1.15 18.92
CA GLU A 56 -5.55 0.94 19.12
C GLU A 56 -6.30 2.25 19.34
N LYS A 57 -5.79 3.09 20.25
CA LYS A 57 -6.39 4.39 20.54
C LYS A 57 -6.46 5.27 19.29
N LEU A 58 -5.37 5.35 18.53
CA LEU A 58 -5.32 6.11 17.29
C LEU A 58 -6.30 5.57 16.23
N VAL A 59 -6.31 4.25 16.01
CA VAL A 59 -7.23 3.59 15.07
C VAL A 59 -8.68 3.91 15.44
N ASN A 60 -9.04 3.82 16.73
CA ASN A 60 -10.39 4.15 17.19
C ASN A 60 -10.80 5.59 16.88
N GLU A 61 -9.87 6.55 16.94
CA GLU A 61 -10.15 7.93 16.57
C GLU A 61 -10.28 8.14 15.06
N LEU A 62 -9.44 7.46 14.28
CA LEU A 62 -9.48 7.47 12.83
C LEU A 62 -10.81 6.88 12.32
N VAL A 63 -11.21 5.70 12.80
CA VAL A 63 -12.50 5.08 12.44
C VAL A 63 -13.68 5.98 12.80
N LYS A 64 -13.67 6.64 13.97
CA LYS A 64 -14.70 7.63 14.33
C LYS A 64 -14.73 8.82 13.39
N SER A 65 -13.57 9.25 12.90
CA SER A 65 -13.43 10.38 11.97
C SER A 65 -13.96 10.01 10.58
N MET A 66 -13.70 8.77 10.13
CA MET A 66 -14.26 8.22 8.90
C MET A 66 -15.79 8.10 8.98
N ASP A 67 -16.33 7.56 10.07
CA ASP A 67 -17.78 7.43 10.25
C ASP A 67 -18.45 8.81 10.28
N SER A 68 -17.85 9.77 10.99
CA SER A 68 -18.31 11.17 11.00
C SER A 68 -18.33 11.80 9.60
N TYR A 69 -17.29 11.53 8.80
CA TYR A 69 -17.20 12.02 7.43
C TYR A 69 -18.27 11.37 6.54
N GLY A 70 -18.44 10.05 6.63
CA GLY A 70 -19.45 9.32 5.86
C GLY A 70 -20.87 9.75 6.19
N ILE A 71 -21.20 9.98 7.47
CA ILE A 71 -22.50 10.53 7.91
C ILE A 71 -22.70 11.93 7.31
N ARG A 72 -21.71 12.82 7.44
CA ARG A 72 -21.81 14.21 6.98
C ARG A 72 -22.02 14.32 5.47
N ASN A 73 -21.42 13.41 4.72
CA ASN A 73 -21.47 13.40 3.26
C ASN A 73 -22.47 12.38 2.69
N ARG A 74 -23.27 11.73 3.54
CA ARG A 74 -24.29 10.73 3.16
C ARG A 74 -23.71 9.58 2.32
N LEU A 75 -22.55 9.08 2.70
CA LEU A 75 -21.86 7.98 2.03
C LEU A 75 -22.31 6.61 2.54
N TRP A 76 -22.97 6.52 3.69
CA TRP A 76 -23.50 5.27 4.18
C TRP A 76 -24.85 4.99 3.52
N ILE A 77 -24.84 4.18 2.46
CA ILE A 77 -26.05 3.73 1.77
C ILE A 77 -26.75 2.71 2.67
N GLU A 78 -28.06 2.88 2.88
CA GLU A 78 -28.88 1.81 3.47
C GLU A 78 -28.96 0.66 2.48
N SER A 79 -28.61 -0.54 2.91
CA SER A 79 -28.63 -1.75 2.09
C SER A 79 -30.06 -2.03 1.61
N ASP A 80 -30.42 -1.49 0.45
CA ASP A 80 -31.62 -1.90 -0.26
C ASP A 80 -31.24 -3.14 -1.08
N GLU A 81 -32.04 -4.21 -0.97
CA GLU A 81 -31.80 -5.53 -1.63
C GLU A 81 -31.81 -5.46 -3.18
N THR A 82 -31.76 -4.27 -3.76
CA THR A 82 -31.96 -3.97 -5.17
C THR A 82 -30.69 -3.64 -5.95
N ILE A 83 -29.50 -3.63 -5.33
CA ILE A 83 -28.23 -3.54 -6.08
C ILE A 83 -27.96 -4.88 -6.77
N LYS A 84 -28.70 -5.13 -7.86
CA LYS A 84 -28.45 -6.22 -8.80
C LYS A 84 -27.28 -5.84 -9.68
N ASP A 85 -26.17 -6.57 -9.52
CA ASP A 85 -25.17 -7.06 -10.50
C ASP A 85 -24.70 -6.23 -11.70
N ASN A 86 -25.09 -4.97 -11.85
CA ASN A 86 -24.58 -4.13 -12.93
C ASN A 86 -23.67 -3.07 -12.32
N GLY A 87 -22.37 -3.18 -12.61
CA GLY A 87 -21.34 -2.27 -12.15
C GLY A 87 -21.80 -0.81 -12.22
N LEU A 88 -21.71 -0.13 -11.08
CA LEU A 88 -22.03 1.29 -10.96
C LEU A 88 -21.05 2.09 -11.83
N SER A 89 -21.58 2.72 -12.87
CA SER A 89 -20.86 3.69 -13.70
C SER A 89 -20.73 5.01 -12.94
N ASP A 90 -19.64 5.76 -13.17
CA ASP A 90 -19.43 7.11 -12.64
C ASP A 90 -20.61 8.08 -12.94
N ASP A 91 -21.38 7.81 -14.01
CA ASP A 91 -22.56 8.60 -14.39
C ASP A 91 -23.78 8.38 -13.47
N ASP A 92 -23.84 7.26 -12.74
CA ASP A 92 -24.93 6.99 -11.79
C ASP A 92 -24.80 7.77 -10.48
N PHE A 93 -23.58 8.24 -10.17
CA PHE A 93 -23.28 9.09 -9.00
C PHE A 93 -24.04 10.42 -9.02
N CYS A 94 -24.28 10.99 -10.21
CA CYS A 94 -25.00 12.25 -10.37
C CYS A 94 -26.53 12.09 -10.25
N LYS A 95 -27.08 10.91 -10.52
CA LYS A 95 -28.53 10.69 -10.53
C LYS A 95 -29.11 10.41 -9.15
N MET A 96 -28.35 9.78 -8.25
CA MET A 96 -28.81 9.50 -6.87
C MET A 96 -28.96 10.76 -6.00
N LYS A 97 -28.31 11.88 -6.35
CA LYS A 97 -28.50 13.16 -5.64
C LYS A 97 -29.90 13.77 -5.79
N ALA A 98 -30.72 13.27 -6.72
CA ALA A 98 -31.95 13.95 -7.16
C ALA A 98 -33.27 13.37 -6.63
N THR A 99 -33.25 12.35 -5.76
CA THR A 99 -34.51 11.77 -5.23
C THR A 99 -34.65 12.00 -3.73
N GLU A 100 -35.53 12.95 -3.40
CA GLU A 100 -35.87 13.44 -2.07
C GLU A 100 -36.84 12.52 -1.30
N GLU A 101 -36.69 12.61 0.03
CA GLU A 101 -37.73 12.60 1.06
C GLU A 101 -38.67 11.40 1.17
N LYS A 102 -38.47 10.63 2.23
CA LYS A 102 -39.54 10.28 3.18
C LYS A 102 -38.94 10.01 4.56
N ALA A 103 -39.20 10.93 5.49
CA ALA A 103 -38.89 10.78 6.90
C ALA A 103 -39.71 9.63 7.49
N SER A 104 -39.10 8.46 7.64
CA SER A 104 -39.41 7.56 8.75
C SER A 104 -38.42 7.84 9.89
N GLU A 105 -38.62 7.32 11.11
CA GLU A 105 -37.69 7.49 12.24
C GLU A 105 -36.35 6.77 11.94
N GLU A 106 -35.59 7.30 10.99
CA GLU A 106 -34.43 6.68 10.38
C GLU A 106 -33.23 6.85 11.30
N LYS A 107 -32.77 5.71 11.81
CA LYS A 107 -31.47 5.56 12.44
C LYS A 107 -30.44 6.15 11.48
N ILE A 108 -29.77 7.24 11.87
CA ILE A 108 -28.77 7.90 11.03
C ILE A 108 -27.87 6.83 10.41
N PRO A 109 -27.84 6.67 9.07
CA PRO A 109 -27.03 5.65 8.43
C PRO A 109 -25.58 5.81 8.88
N CYS A 110 -25.02 4.74 9.45
CA CYS A 110 -23.67 4.73 9.99
C CYS A 110 -22.81 3.69 9.25
N MET A 111 -21.51 3.74 9.48
CA MET A 111 -20.57 2.79 8.90
C MET A 111 -21.03 1.33 9.11
N PRO A 112 -21.14 0.52 8.02
CA PRO A 112 -21.51 -0.88 8.13
C PRO A 112 -20.59 -1.65 9.09
N THR A 113 -21.14 -2.56 9.89
CA THR A 113 -20.37 -3.22 10.97
C THR A 113 -19.20 -4.05 10.41
N ARG A 114 -19.43 -4.83 9.35
CA ARG A 114 -18.36 -5.61 8.69
C ARG A 114 -17.27 -4.70 8.12
N PHE A 115 -17.66 -3.57 7.51
CA PHE A 115 -16.68 -2.61 6.99
C PHE A 115 -15.91 -1.92 8.12
N LYS A 116 -16.57 -1.62 9.24
CA LYS A 116 -15.95 -1.08 10.44
C LYS A 116 -14.88 -2.01 11.01
N GLU A 117 -15.16 -3.31 11.07
CA GLU A 117 -14.19 -4.31 11.48
C GLU A 117 -13.01 -4.38 10.51
N PHE A 118 -13.28 -4.39 9.20
CA PHE A 118 -12.24 -4.37 8.16
C PHE A 118 -11.33 -3.16 8.29
N ILE A 119 -11.87 -1.93 8.36
CA ILE A 119 -11.06 -0.72 8.43
C ILE A 119 -10.28 -0.65 9.75
N HIS A 120 -10.86 -1.15 10.85
CA HIS A 120 -10.18 -1.20 12.14
C HIS A 120 -8.94 -2.11 12.06
N ASP A 121 -9.11 -3.35 11.58
CA ASP A 121 -8.01 -4.31 11.41
C ASP A 121 -6.98 -3.82 10.39
N TYR A 122 -7.42 -3.24 9.28
CA TYR A 122 -6.56 -2.64 8.25
C TYR A 122 -5.69 -1.52 8.81
N LEU A 123 -6.29 -0.52 9.47
CA LEU A 123 -5.57 0.62 10.02
C LEU A 123 -4.61 0.19 11.12
N TYR A 124 -5.02 -0.79 11.95
CA TYR A 124 -4.18 -1.34 13.00
C TYR A 124 -2.90 -1.94 12.43
N CYS A 125 -3.04 -2.88 11.48
CA CYS A 125 -1.90 -3.53 10.85
C CYS A 125 -1.02 -2.53 10.10
N MET A 126 -1.62 -1.64 9.30
CA MET A 126 -0.87 -0.65 8.52
C MET A 126 -0.08 0.30 9.42
N ILE A 127 -0.67 0.83 10.50
CA ILE A 127 0.02 1.76 11.42
C ILE A 127 1.12 1.04 12.20
N LEU A 128 0.90 -0.22 12.60
CA LEU A 128 1.95 -1.02 13.23
C LEU A 128 3.16 -1.19 12.31
N LEU A 129 2.93 -1.54 11.05
CA LEU A 129 4.01 -1.68 10.06
C LEU A 129 4.71 -0.34 9.82
N MET A 130 3.95 0.73 9.52
CA MET A 130 4.50 2.06 9.20
C MET A 130 5.40 2.62 10.30
N THR A 131 5.16 2.24 11.55
CA THR A 131 5.90 2.74 12.70
C THR A 131 6.97 1.76 13.19
N SER A 132 7.20 0.64 12.49
CA SER A 132 8.20 -0.38 12.82
C SER A 132 9.42 -0.26 11.89
N GLU A 133 10.55 -0.88 12.27
CA GLU A 133 11.77 -0.85 11.46
C GLU A 133 11.61 -1.74 10.21
N MET A 134 11.26 -1.12 9.08
CA MET A 134 10.95 -1.82 7.82
C MET A 134 12.01 -1.57 6.72
N GLU A 135 13.23 -1.12 7.06
CA GLU A 135 14.28 -0.82 6.05
C GLU A 135 14.62 -2.05 5.18
N TRP A 136 14.47 -3.25 5.73
CA TRP A 136 14.66 -4.51 5.02
C TRP A 136 13.69 -4.73 3.83
N VAL A 137 12.55 -4.03 3.76
CA VAL A 137 11.59 -4.18 2.65
C VAL A 137 11.95 -3.36 1.40
N GLU A 138 12.93 -2.44 1.51
CA GLU A 138 13.50 -1.71 0.36
C GLU A 138 14.16 -2.63 -0.69
N GLN A 139 14.37 -3.89 -0.34
CA GLN A 139 14.74 -4.97 -1.27
C GLN A 139 13.76 -5.14 -2.42
N ILE A 140 12.49 -4.93 -2.13
CA ILE A 140 11.37 -5.29 -3.00
C ILE A 140 10.67 -4.02 -3.48
N TYR A 141 10.57 -3.00 -2.63
CA TYR A 141 9.92 -1.74 -2.98
C TYR A 141 10.91 -0.72 -3.53
N ALA A 142 10.57 -0.16 -4.71
CA ALA A 142 11.32 0.93 -5.31
C ALA A 142 11.18 2.26 -4.54
N GLU A 143 10.11 2.42 -3.77
CA GLU A 143 9.85 3.59 -2.92
C GLU A 143 9.96 3.20 -1.43
N PRO A 144 10.58 4.05 -0.59
CA PRO A 144 10.76 3.75 0.82
C PRO A 144 9.42 3.74 1.57
N TYR A 145 9.23 2.71 2.39
CA TYR A 145 8.08 2.60 3.29
C TYR A 145 8.22 3.63 4.42
N ALA A 146 7.29 4.56 4.50
CA ALA A 146 7.32 5.77 5.32
C ALA A 146 6.23 5.81 6.41
N ASP A 147 6.63 6.32 7.56
CA ASP A 147 5.76 6.66 8.69
C ASP A 147 4.99 7.96 8.41
N SER A 148 3.94 7.95 7.58
CA SER A 148 3.17 9.16 7.27
C SER A 148 1.69 8.89 6.99
N PHE A 149 0.82 9.88 7.26
CA PHE A 149 -0.58 9.81 6.84
C PHE A 149 -0.75 9.82 5.31
N GLN A 150 0.21 10.37 4.56
CA GLN A 150 0.20 10.33 3.10
C GLN A 150 0.34 8.88 2.60
N GLN A 151 1.18 8.07 3.24
CA GLN A 151 1.32 6.66 2.90
C GLN A 151 0.03 5.89 3.12
N LEU A 152 -0.69 6.18 4.20
CA LEU A 152 -2.00 5.59 4.47
C LEU A 152 -2.99 5.86 3.32
N TYR A 153 -3.01 7.09 2.82
CA TYR A 153 -3.86 7.49 1.69
C TYR A 153 -3.43 6.83 0.38
N LEU A 154 -2.12 6.75 0.09
CA LEU A 154 -1.62 6.08 -1.11
C LEU A 154 -1.97 4.59 -1.12
N HIS A 155 -1.82 3.90 0.01
CA HIS A 155 -2.27 2.51 0.12
C HIS A 155 -3.79 2.38 -0.01
N ALA A 156 -4.58 3.34 0.48
CA ALA A 156 -6.03 3.33 0.32
C ALA A 156 -6.46 3.41 -1.16
N LYS A 157 -5.74 4.18 -1.99
CA LYS A 157 -5.94 4.18 -3.46
C LYS A 157 -5.71 2.80 -4.05
N ARG A 158 -4.63 2.13 -3.64
CA ARG A 158 -4.32 0.77 -4.07
C ARG A 158 -5.41 -0.23 -3.65
N VAL A 159 -5.89 -0.15 -2.40
CA VAL A 159 -7.02 -0.98 -1.93
C VAL A 159 -8.25 -0.78 -2.82
N ARG A 160 -8.60 0.47 -3.15
CA ARG A 160 -9.71 0.78 -4.06
C ARG A 160 -9.47 0.17 -5.45
N GLU A 161 -8.30 0.38 -6.03
CA GLU A 161 -7.94 -0.14 -7.35
C GLU A 161 -8.11 -1.66 -7.45
N PHE A 162 -7.76 -2.40 -6.40
CA PHE A 162 -7.97 -3.85 -6.35
C PHE A 162 -9.42 -4.24 -6.03
N SER A 163 -10.11 -3.44 -5.22
CA SER A 163 -11.49 -3.70 -4.84
C SER A 163 -12.49 -3.50 -5.98
N VAL A 164 -12.22 -2.59 -6.92
CA VAL A 164 -13.09 -2.37 -8.08
C VAL A 164 -12.80 -3.32 -9.25
N ARG A 165 -11.69 -4.08 -9.18
CA ARG A 165 -11.35 -5.06 -10.22
C ARG A 165 -12.28 -6.27 -10.16
N PRO A 166 -12.45 -6.97 -11.31
CA PRO A 166 -13.03 -8.31 -11.34
C PRO A 166 -12.30 -9.24 -10.36
N ILE A 167 -13.03 -10.20 -9.78
CA ILE A 167 -12.55 -11.07 -8.69
C ILE A 167 -11.31 -11.87 -9.12
N GLU A 168 -11.23 -12.19 -10.39
CA GLU A 168 -10.13 -12.86 -11.10
C GLU A 168 -8.79 -12.16 -10.84
N LYS A 169 -8.76 -10.82 -10.95
CA LYS A 169 -7.54 -10.03 -10.68
C LYS A 169 -7.15 -9.98 -9.22
N ARG A 170 -8.05 -10.35 -8.30
CA ARG A 170 -7.70 -10.54 -6.89
C ARG A 170 -7.08 -11.92 -6.68
N TYR A 171 -7.59 -12.95 -7.36
CA TYR A 171 -7.03 -14.29 -7.30
C TYR A 171 -5.67 -14.42 -8.00
N ASP A 172 -5.33 -13.56 -8.96
CA ASP A 172 -3.97 -13.45 -9.51
C ASP A 172 -2.90 -13.30 -8.42
N GLU A 173 -3.15 -12.47 -7.41
CA GLU A 173 -2.23 -12.28 -6.29
C GLU A 173 -2.10 -13.55 -5.46
N LEU A 174 -3.24 -14.18 -5.13
CA LEU A 174 -3.25 -15.44 -4.37
C LEU A 174 -2.57 -16.58 -5.13
N TRP A 175 -2.69 -16.60 -6.45
CA TRP A 175 -2.03 -17.58 -7.30
C TRP A 175 -0.51 -17.43 -7.26
N GLY A 176 -0.01 -16.20 -7.45
CA GLY A 176 1.42 -15.91 -7.34
C GLY A 176 2.00 -16.28 -5.97
N GLU A 177 1.26 -15.96 -4.91
CA GLU A 177 1.64 -16.31 -3.53
C GLU A 177 1.68 -17.83 -3.31
N ALA A 178 0.66 -18.57 -3.77
CA ALA A 178 0.49 -20.00 -3.51
C ALA A 178 1.48 -20.89 -4.27
N TYR A 179 1.82 -20.52 -5.51
CA TYR A 179 2.55 -21.41 -6.41
C TYR A 179 3.99 -21.01 -6.69
N PHE A 180 4.32 -19.72 -6.60
CA PHE A 180 5.65 -19.23 -6.97
C PHE A 180 6.43 -18.71 -5.77
N GLY A 181 5.78 -18.43 -4.64
CA GLY A 181 6.42 -17.74 -3.51
C GLY A 181 7.00 -16.38 -3.91
N VAL A 182 6.63 -15.85 -5.08
CA VAL A 182 7.16 -14.60 -5.62
C VAL A 182 6.38 -13.45 -5.01
N ARG A 183 7.12 -12.63 -4.27
CA ARG A 183 6.68 -11.42 -3.59
C ARG A 183 6.94 -10.25 -4.55
N GLY A 184 5.88 -9.68 -5.11
CA GLY A 184 5.97 -8.63 -6.15
C GLY A 184 5.68 -7.25 -5.55
N ALA A 185 6.46 -6.23 -5.89
CA ALA A 185 6.20 -4.83 -5.46
C ALA A 185 4.79 -4.31 -5.84
N SER A 186 4.06 -5.07 -6.66
CA SER A 186 2.73 -4.77 -7.14
C SER A 186 1.58 -5.27 -6.24
N GLY A 187 1.83 -6.20 -5.32
CA GLY A 187 0.78 -6.84 -4.51
C GLY A 187 0.16 -5.92 -3.46
N LEU A 188 -1.15 -6.05 -3.23
CA LEU A 188 -1.91 -5.23 -2.27
C LEU A 188 -1.49 -5.50 -0.83
N PHE A 189 -1.46 -6.77 -0.43
CA PHE A 189 -1.11 -7.20 0.93
C PHE A 189 0.34 -7.65 1.08
N GLU A 190 1.14 -7.49 0.04
CA GLU A 190 2.54 -7.92 -0.02
C GLU A 190 3.35 -7.55 1.24
N ILE A 191 3.31 -6.28 1.66
CA ILE A 191 4.03 -5.84 2.88
C ILE A 191 3.49 -6.47 4.17
N PHE A 192 2.21 -6.84 4.20
CA PHE A 192 1.59 -7.54 5.32
C PHE A 192 2.01 -9.01 5.32
N SER A 193 2.00 -9.65 4.13
CA SER A 193 2.47 -11.01 3.90
C SER A 193 3.92 -11.13 4.36
N MET A 194 4.83 -10.28 3.86
CA MET A 194 6.23 -10.28 4.24
C MET A 194 6.46 -10.11 5.75
N ALA A 195 5.75 -9.18 6.38
CA ALA A 195 5.83 -8.98 7.82
C ALA A 195 5.36 -10.23 8.60
N TYR A 196 4.25 -10.84 8.16
CA TYR A 196 3.74 -12.08 8.74
C TYR A 196 4.77 -13.21 8.64
N GLU A 197 5.33 -13.44 7.45
CA GLU A 197 6.29 -14.51 7.21
C GLU A 197 7.57 -14.30 8.00
N SER A 198 8.06 -13.06 8.05
CA SER A 198 9.23 -12.70 8.86
C SER A 198 9.00 -13.00 10.34
N ILE A 199 7.88 -12.52 10.91
CA ILE A 199 7.60 -12.67 12.34
C ILE A 199 7.28 -14.12 12.73
N THR A 200 6.58 -14.86 11.87
CA THR A 200 6.10 -16.22 12.19
C THR A 200 7.02 -17.34 11.71
N GLY A 201 7.87 -17.08 10.71
CA GLY A 201 8.68 -18.08 10.03
C GLY A 201 7.85 -19.06 9.19
N LYS A 202 6.60 -18.73 8.87
CA LYS A 202 5.67 -19.57 8.10
C LYS A 202 5.38 -18.91 6.76
N ASP A 203 5.25 -19.71 5.71
CA ASP A 203 4.82 -19.25 4.40
C ASP A 203 3.33 -18.83 4.43
N ILE A 204 3.00 -17.69 3.83
CA ILE A 204 1.62 -17.17 3.77
C ILE A 204 0.71 -17.96 2.82
N GLY A 205 1.28 -18.66 1.84
CA GLY A 205 0.60 -19.59 0.96
C GLY A 205 0.05 -20.80 1.72
N ASP A 206 0.75 -21.25 2.76
CA ASP A 206 0.27 -22.31 3.66
C ASP A 206 -0.93 -21.86 4.51
N SER A 207 -1.16 -20.55 4.62
CA SER A 207 -2.18 -19.95 5.47
C SER A 207 -3.55 -19.80 4.77
N LEU A 208 -3.67 -20.20 3.50
CA LEU A 208 -4.92 -20.06 2.74
C LEU A 208 -6.06 -20.88 3.36
N THR A 209 -7.20 -20.22 3.62
CA THR A 209 -8.40 -20.90 4.12
C THR A 209 -9.05 -21.75 3.02
N HIS A 210 -9.93 -22.68 3.40
CA HIS A 210 -10.61 -23.53 2.41
C HIS A 210 -11.39 -22.70 1.38
N SER A 211 -12.10 -21.65 1.84
CA SER A 211 -12.84 -20.76 0.95
C SER A 211 -11.93 -20.01 -0.03
N MET A 212 -10.73 -19.61 0.39
CA MET A 212 -9.77 -18.96 -0.51
C MET A 212 -9.21 -19.94 -1.53
N LYS A 213 -8.96 -21.18 -1.13
CA LYS A 213 -8.50 -22.26 -2.03
C LYS A 213 -9.57 -22.61 -3.06
N ASP A 214 -10.82 -22.76 -2.63
CA ASP A 214 -11.92 -23.07 -3.55
C ASP A 214 -12.12 -21.96 -4.60
N GLY A 215 -11.99 -20.69 -4.19
CA GLY A 215 -12.02 -19.55 -5.10
C GLY A 215 -10.83 -19.52 -6.07
N LEU A 216 -9.63 -19.81 -5.57
CA LEU A 216 -8.41 -19.93 -6.37
C LEU A 216 -8.49 -21.08 -7.38
N ASP A 217 -9.01 -22.24 -6.98
CA ASP A 217 -9.18 -23.40 -7.86
C ASP A 217 -10.19 -23.11 -8.98
N THR A 218 -11.28 -22.40 -8.66
CA THR A 218 -12.25 -21.93 -9.66
C THR A 218 -11.58 -20.99 -10.66
N TYR A 219 -10.81 -20.02 -10.16
CA TYR A 219 -10.06 -19.10 -11.00
C TYR A 219 -9.06 -19.82 -11.91
N CYS A 220 -8.30 -20.78 -11.38
CA CYS A 220 -7.36 -21.58 -12.17
C CYS A 220 -8.05 -22.38 -13.27
N GLN A 221 -9.22 -22.96 -13.01
CA GLN A 221 -9.98 -23.69 -14.03
C GLN A 221 -10.45 -22.77 -15.16
N GLU A 222 -10.91 -21.56 -14.83
CA GLU A 222 -11.31 -20.55 -15.83
C GLU A 222 -10.11 -20.06 -16.66
N GLN A 223 -8.96 -19.83 -16.03
CA GLN A 223 -7.73 -19.46 -16.74
C GLN A 223 -7.19 -20.58 -17.62
N MET A 224 -7.25 -21.84 -17.17
CA MET A 224 -6.84 -22.99 -17.99
C MET A 224 -7.71 -23.13 -19.23
N GLN A 225 -9.03 -22.90 -19.12
CA GLN A 225 -9.92 -22.89 -20.29
C GLN A 225 -9.54 -21.80 -21.29
N MET A 226 -9.25 -20.57 -20.82
CA MET A 226 -8.81 -19.49 -21.71
C MET A 226 -7.41 -19.74 -22.29
N TYR A 227 -6.52 -20.39 -21.54
CA TYR A 227 -5.17 -20.72 -22.00
C TYR A 227 -5.18 -21.84 -23.03
N ASP A 228 -6.02 -22.86 -22.86
CA ASP A 228 -6.23 -23.91 -23.86
C ASP A 228 -6.80 -23.31 -25.16
N GLU A 229 -7.76 -22.39 -25.08
CA GLU A 229 -8.27 -21.63 -26.24
C GLU A 229 -7.20 -20.75 -26.90
N PHE A 230 -6.32 -20.13 -26.12
CA PHE A 230 -5.20 -19.34 -26.64
C PHE A 230 -4.11 -20.21 -27.26
N LEU A 231 -3.79 -21.37 -26.66
CA LEU A 231 -2.83 -22.33 -27.20
C LEU A 231 -3.30 -22.89 -28.54
N ASP A 232 -4.59 -23.20 -28.66
CA ASP A 232 -5.20 -23.61 -29.93
C ASP A 232 -5.07 -22.51 -31.01
N GLU A 233 -5.07 -21.23 -30.64
CA GLU A 233 -4.87 -20.08 -31.57
C GLU A 233 -3.37 -19.74 -31.81
N ALA A 234 -2.49 -20.03 -30.84
CA ALA A 234 -1.06 -19.77 -30.92
C ALA A 234 -0.31 -20.89 -31.66
N GLU A 235 -0.81 -22.13 -31.67
CA GLU A 235 -0.26 -23.25 -32.45
C GLU A 235 -0.29 -22.93 -33.97
N ASP A 236 -1.24 -22.10 -34.41
CA ASP A 236 -1.34 -21.59 -35.77
C ASP A 236 -0.29 -20.51 -36.13
N ASN A 237 0.43 -19.94 -35.15
CA ASN A 237 1.40 -18.85 -35.32
C ASN A 237 2.77 -19.10 -34.63
N ALA A 238 3.06 -20.33 -34.22
CA ALA A 238 4.29 -20.66 -33.50
C ALA A 238 5.54 -20.52 -34.39
N MET A 239 6.57 -19.83 -33.88
CA MET A 239 7.91 -19.85 -34.48
C MET A 239 8.51 -21.24 -34.35
N THR A 240 9.27 -21.63 -35.37
CA THR A 240 10.03 -22.89 -35.39
C THR A 240 11.22 -22.84 -34.43
N ASP A 241 11.69 -24.02 -34.00
CA ASP A 241 12.87 -24.14 -33.12
C ASP A 241 14.12 -23.44 -33.72
N GLU A 242 14.24 -23.39 -35.05
CA GLU A 242 15.32 -22.66 -35.75
C GLU A 242 15.21 -21.13 -35.59
N GLU A 243 13.99 -20.57 -35.64
CA GLU A 243 13.76 -19.12 -35.44
C GLU A 243 13.99 -18.70 -33.99
N ILE A 244 13.71 -19.60 -33.04
CA ILE A 244 14.00 -19.40 -31.61
C ILE A 244 15.51 -19.45 -31.36
N GLU A 245 16.23 -20.43 -31.94
CA GLU A 245 17.70 -20.50 -31.82
C GLU A 245 18.39 -19.29 -32.48
N GLU A 246 17.91 -18.82 -33.63
CA GLU A 246 18.46 -17.64 -34.31
C GLU A 246 18.24 -16.37 -33.47
N ALA A 247 17.03 -16.16 -32.95
CA ALA A 247 16.72 -15.03 -32.07
C ALA A 247 17.50 -15.07 -30.74
N ILE A 248 17.71 -16.25 -30.15
CA ILE A 248 18.53 -16.39 -28.94
C ILE A 248 20.00 -16.12 -29.25
N SER A 249 20.51 -16.61 -30.39
CA SER A 249 21.91 -16.42 -30.79
C SER A 249 22.29 -14.95 -31.00
N GLU A 250 21.32 -14.08 -31.33
CA GLU A 250 21.50 -12.64 -31.49
C GLU A 250 21.67 -11.88 -30.15
N TYR A 251 21.31 -12.50 -29.02
CA TYR A 251 21.35 -11.89 -27.67
C TYR A 251 22.45 -12.44 -26.75
N VAL A 252 23.13 -13.54 -27.12
CA VAL A 252 24.18 -14.16 -26.30
C VAL A 252 25.57 -13.70 -26.73
N ASP A 253 25.85 -12.41 -26.54
CA ASP A 253 27.22 -11.89 -26.46
C ASP A 253 27.26 -10.86 -25.31
N VAL A 254 27.19 -11.36 -24.08
CA VAL A 254 27.42 -10.55 -22.88
C VAL A 254 28.83 -10.87 -22.39
N GLU A 255 29.80 -10.06 -22.81
CA GLU A 255 31.13 -10.04 -22.18
C GLU A 255 30.96 -9.82 -20.67
N GLU A 256 31.57 -10.67 -19.84
CA GLU A 256 31.56 -10.48 -18.38
C GLU A 256 32.22 -9.15 -18.01
N ASP A 257 31.39 -8.17 -17.65
CA ASP A 257 31.84 -6.84 -17.26
C ASP A 257 32.66 -6.93 -15.94
N PRO A 258 33.92 -6.48 -15.91
CA PRO A 258 34.75 -6.44 -14.70
C PRO A 258 34.21 -5.56 -13.55
N ASP A 259 33.15 -4.76 -13.78
CA ASP A 259 32.42 -4.02 -12.74
C ASP A 259 31.33 -4.88 -12.03
N MET A 260 31.00 -6.08 -12.52
CA MET A 260 30.06 -7.01 -11.86
C MET A 260 30.54 -7.47 -10.47
N ALA A 261 31.85 -7.60 -10.26
CA ALA A 261 32.39 -8.02 -8.97
C ALA A 261 32.23 -6.94 -7.88
N GLU A 262 32.15 -5.66 -8.25
CA GLU A 262 31.90 -4.56 -7.32
C GLU A 262 30.41 -4.40 -7.05
N LEU A 263 29.59 -4.57 -8.09
CA LEU A 263 28.13 -4.62 -7.98
C LEU A 263 27.67 -5.80 -7.09
N ASN A 264 28.26 -6.99 -7.27
CA ASN A 264 27.96 -8.16 -6.44
C ASN A 264 28.35 -7.93 -4.97
N ARG A 265 29.52 -7.33 -4.69
CA ARG A 265 29.89 -6.98 -3.31
C ARG A 265 28.93 -5.98 -2.68
N TYR A 266 28.46 -5.00 -3.46
CA TYR A 266 27.47 -4.04 -2.99
C TYR A 266 26.14 -4.74 -2.66
N PHE A 267 25.69 -5.67 -3.50
CA PHE A 267 24.50 -6.48 -3.21
C PHE A 267 24.69 -7.38 -1.98
N ASP A 268 25.88 -7.96 -1.77
CA ASP A 268 26.21 -8.75 -0.57
C ASP A 268 26.15 -7.88 0.70
N GLU A 269 26.72 -6.66 0.66
CA GLU A 269 26.67 -5.73 1.79
C GLU A 269 25.25 -5.26 2.10
N LEU A 270 24.44 -5.00 1.07
CA LEU A 270 23.02 -4.69 1.22
C LEU A 270 22.24 -5.86 1.83
N ALA A 271 22.49 -7.09 1.36
CA ALA A 271 21.85 -8.30 1.88
C ALA A 271 22.11 -8.47 3.38
N VAL A 272 23.35 -8.29 3.84
CA VAL A 272 23.68 -8.33 5.27
C VAL A 272 22.93 -7.26 6.06
N ARG A 273 22.88 -6.03 5.54
CA ARG A 273 22.18 -4.92 6.21
C ARG A 273 20.68 -5.20 6.31
N TRP A 274 20.09 -5.72 5.25
CA TRP A 274 18.67 -6.07 5.24
C TRP A 274 18.36 -7.24 6.17
N ASP A 275 19.20 -8.27 6.21
CA ASP A 275 19.09 -9.38 7.18
C ASP A 275 19.16 -8.89 8.63
N GLU A 276 20.04 -7.94 8.92
CA GLU A 276 20.15 -7.33 10.25
C GLU A 276 18.91 -6.51 10.61
N SER A 277 18.40 -5.72 9.66
CA SER A 277 17.17 -4.93 9.85
C SER A 277 15.96 -5.84 10.04
N GLU A 278 15.84 -6.93 9.28
CA GLU A 278 14.77 -7.92 9.44
C GLU A 278 14.87 -8.65 10.80
N LYS A 279 16.08 -8.95 11.28
CA LYS A 279 16.28 -9.51 12.64
C LYS A 279 15.82 -8.53 13.71
N ARG A 280 16.15 -7.23 13.59
CA ARG A 280 15.68 -6.19 14.52
C ARG A 280 14.17 -6.05 14.49
N PHE A 281 13.58 -6.01 13.29
CA PHE A 281 12.14 -6.00 13.09
C PHE A 281 11.45 -7.13 13.88
N ARG A 282 11.90 -8.37 13.72
CA ARG A 282 11.34 -9.53 14.43
C ARG A 282 11.47 -9.46 15.95
N GLN A 283 12.58 -8.91 16.45
CA GLN A 283 12.85 -8.81 17.88
C GLN A 283 12.04 -7.70 18.56
N GLU A 284 11.80 -6.60 17.85
CA GLU A 284 11.20 -5.39 18.39
C GLU A 284 9.74 -5.20 17.98
N PHE A 285 9.17 -6.11 17.18
CA PHE A 285 7.79 -6.00 16.72
C PHE A 285 6.82 -5.98 17.91
N PRO A 286 5.98 -4.94 18.02
CA PRO A 286 5.29 -4.62 19.28
C PRO A 286 4.08 -5.51 19.61
N ASP A 287 3.45 -6.15 18.60
CA ASP A 287 2.28 -7.01 18.81
C ASP A 287 2.16 -8.05 17.70
N THR A 288 2.96 -9.11 17.81
CA THR A 288 2.96 -10.23 16.87
C THR A 288 1.60 -10.89 16.75
N GLU A 289 0.98 -11.25 17.88
CA GLU A 289 -0.26 -12.03 17.89
C GLU A 289 -1.42 -11.22 17.33
N GLY A 290 -1.62 -9.99 17.81
CA GLY A 290 -2.70 -9.13 17.35
C GLY A 290 -2.56 -8.74 15.88
N PHE A 291 -1.34 -8.47 15.40
CA PHE A 291 -1.09 -8.27 13.97
C PHE A 291 -1.49 -9.50 13.15
N CYS A 292 -0.99 -10.68 13.51
CA CYS A 292 -1.22 -11.91 12.74
C CYS A 292 -2.72 -12.26 12.66
N VAL A 293 -3.43 -12.20 13.80
CA VAL A 293 -4.86 -12.53 13.84
C VAL A 293 -5.68 -11.58 12.96
N ARG A 294 -5.40 -10.27 13.04
CA ARG A 294 -6.14 -9.25 12.29
C ARG A 294 -5.81 -9.27 10.81
N TYR A 295 -4.54 -9.46 10.47
CA TYR A 295 -4.12 -9.60 9.08
C TYR A 295 -4.78 -10.82 8.41
N MET A 296 -4.81 -11.96 9.09
CA MET A 296 -5.49 -13.16 8.56
C MET A 296 -6.99 -12.92 8.33
N LYS A 297 -7.66 -12.26 9.28
CA LYS A 297 -9.08 -11.89 9.17
C LYS A 297 -9.34 -10.92 8.02
N LEU A 298 -8.49 -9.89 7.88
CA LEU A 298 -8.52 -8.92 6.78
C LEU A 298 -8.40 -9.61 5.42
N ARG A 299 -7.42 -10.51 5.30
CA ARG A 299 -7.12 -11.25 4.06
C ARG A 299 -8.29 -12.12 3.65
N GLU A 300 -8.84 -12.90 4.58
CA GLU A 300 -10.01 -13.74 4.32
C GLU A 300 -11.22 -12.91 3.88
N LEU A 301 -11.51 -11.78 4.54
CA LEU A 301 -12.63 -10.93 4.18
C LEU A 301 -12.48 -10.26 2.80
N PHE A 302 -11.25 -9.97 2.37
CA PHE A 302 -10.97 -9.31 1.10
C PHE A 302 -11.12 -10.25 -0.11
N TYR A 303 -10.68 -11.50 0.04
CA TYR A 303 -10.66 -12.48 -1.06
C TYR A 303 -11.93 -13.34 -1.14
N THR A 304 -12.77 -13.39 -0.12
CA THR A 304 -14.01 -14.19 -0.13
C THR A 304 -15.23 -13.39 -0.58
N ASP A 305 -16.23 -14.05 -1.17
CA ASP A 305 -17.49 -13.41 -1.63
C ASP A 305 -18.40 -12.94 -0.47
N GLU A 306 -17.96 -13.14 0.78
CA GLU A 306 -18.55 -12.52 1.97
C GLU A 306 -18.42 -10.99 2.01
N SER A 307 -17.71 -10.41 1.03
CA SER A 307 -17.45 -8.99 0.92
C SER A 307 -18.64 -8.16 0.41
N ARG A 308 -19.83 -8.74 0.16
CA ARG A 308 -20.98 -7.99 -0.42
C ARG A 308 -21.30 -6.71 0.36
N ASP A 309 -21.37 -6.80 1.68
CA ASP A 309 -21.73 -5.70 2.57
C ASP A 309 -20.61 -4.65 2.74
N ILE A 310 -19.40 -4.95 2.25
CA ILE A 310 -18.25 -4.03 2.27
C ILE A 310 -17.84 -3.57 0.87
N ARG A 311 -18.45 -4.13 -0.19
CA ARG A 311 -18.08 -3.86 -1.59
C ARG A 311 -18.22 -2.38 -1.93
N TYR A 312 -19.37 -1.77 -1.62
CA TYR A 312 -19.57 -0.35 -1.87
C TYR A 312 -18.59 0.54 -1.09
N PRO A 313 -18.42 0.41 0.24
CA PRO A 313 -17.40 1.17 0.95
C PRO A 313 -15.98 1.02 0.40
N LEU A 314 -15.64 -0.15 -0.13
CA LEU A 314 -14.35 -0.40 -0.76
C LEU A 314 -14.17 0.32 -2.12
N THR A 315 -15.25 0.57 -2.87
CA THR A 315 -15.15 1.31 -4.14
C THR A 315 -14.89 2.81 -3.96
N ILE A 316 -15.18 3.34 -2.77
CA ILE A 316 -14.94 4.73 -2.37
C ILE A 316 -13.90 4.84 -1.23
N PHE A 317 -13.05 3.82 -1.07
CA PHE A 317 -12.16 3.69 0.09
C PHE A 317 -11.16 4.86 0.21
N ASP A 318 -10.60 5.31 -0.90
CA ASP A 318 -9.70 6.46 -0.96
C ASP A 318 -10.38 7.76 -0.50
N ILE A 319 -11.61 8.01 -0.94
CA ILE A 319 -12.44 9.16 -0.52
C ILE A 319 -12.72 9.10 0.98
N LEU A 320 -13.04 7.91 1.50
CA LEU A 320 -13.30 7.71 2.92
C LEU A 320 -12.05 7.95 3.76
N VAL A 321 -10.88 7.50 3.31
CA VAL A 321 -9.59 7.71 3.99
C VAL A 321 -9.16 9.18 3.91
N GLU A 322 -9.31 9.84 2.76
CA GLU A 322 -9.05 11.27 2.61
C GLU A 322 -9.91 12.09 3.58
N GLY A 323 -11.23 11.87 3.56
CA GLY A 323 -12.17 12.56 4.43
C GLY A 323 -11.97 12.26 5.92
N MET A 324 -11.64 11.01 6.26
CA MET A 324 -11.24 10.62 7.61
C MET A 324 -10.09 11.47 8.12
N LEU A 325 -9.05 11.60 7.29
CA LEU A 325 -7.86 12.29 7.69
C LEU A 325 -8.03 13.81 7.69
N ASP A 326 -8.83 14.37 6.78
CA ASP A 326 -9.25 15.78 6.83
C ASP A 326 -9.95 16.12 8.15
N VAL A 327 -10.87 15.25 8.60
CA VAL A 327 -11.55 15.43 9.88
C VAL A 327 -10.57 15.28 11.04
N PHE A 328 -9.72 14.27 11.01
CA PHE A 328 -8.79 13.95 12.10
C PHE A 328 -7.71 15.02 12.28
N LEU A 329 -7.05 15.43 11.19
CA LEU A 329 -6.01 16.45 11.18
C LEU A 329 -6.61 17.85 11.32
N GLY A 330 -7.74 18.13 10.68
CA GLY A 330 -8.41 19.44 10.76
C GLY A 330 -8.83 19.80 12.18
N ARG A 331 -9.31 18.83 12.98
CA ARG A 331 -9.61 19.02 14.42
C ARG A 331 -8.38 19.40 15.25
N ARG A 332 -7.18 19.14 14.74
CA ARG A 332 -5.90 19.40 15.40
C ARG A 332 -5.15 20.59 14.80
N GLY A 333 -5.75 21.28 13.83
CA GLY A 333 -5.12 22.37 13.09
C GLY A 333 -3.94 21.90 12.23
N MET A 334 -4.04 20.69 11.67
CA MET A 334 -3.07 20.08 10.76
C MET A 334 -3.77 19.80 9.41
N THR A 335 -3.01 19.71 8.31
CA THR A 335 -3.55 19.41 6.97
C THR A 335 -2.78 18.27 6.33
N LEU A 336 -3.44 17.44 5.51
CA LEU A 336 -2.78 16.39 4.74
C LEU A 336 -2.15 16.91 3.46
N TYR A 337 -2.77 17.93 2.90
CA TYR A 337 -2.32 18.59 1.69
C TYR A 337 -1.94 20.02 2.02
N THR A 338 -0.78 20.42 1.52
CA THR A 338 -0.48 21.81 1.26
C THR A 338 -1.57 22.37 0.38
N ASP A 339 -2.27 23.38 0.90
CA ASP A 339 -2.83 24.48 0.13
C ASP A 339 -2.17 24.59 -1.26
N ALA A 340 -2.97 24.58 -2.33
CA ALA A 340 -2.48 24.64 -3.72
C ALA A 340 -1.51 25.83 -3.93
N ASP A 341 -1.67 26.89 -3.13
CA ASP A 341 -0.78 28.05 -3.12
C ASP A 341 0.64 27.76 -2.58
N ASN A 342 0.81 26.76 -1.73
CA ASN A 342 2.11 26.33 -1.21
C ASN A 342 2.82 25.37 -2.18
N CYS A 343 2.09 24.51 -2.90
CA CYS A 343 2.64 23.74 -4.01
C CYS A 343 3.11 24.67 -5.15
N ALA A 344 2.30 25.68 -5.49
CA ALA A 344 2.70 26.72 -6.43
C ALA A 344 3.96 27.47 -5.96
N ARG A 345 4.06 27.83 -4.67
CA ARG A 345 5.26 28.48 -4.11
C ARG A 345 6.49 27.58 -4.11
N ALA A 346 6.35 26.31 -3.75
CA ALA A 346 7.44 25.33 -3.78
C ALA A 346 7.92 25.07 -5.21
N TYR A 347 7.00 24.87 -6.15
CA TYR A 347 7.30 24.75 -7.58
C TYR A 347 8.00 25.99 -8.13
N ILE A 348 7.54 27.20 -7.79
CA ILE A 348 8.21 28.46 -8.19
C ILE A 348 9.61 28.54 -7.61
N SER A 349 9.82 28.12 -6.36
CA SER A 349 11.13 28.12 -5.70
C SER A 349 12.10 27.15 -6.38
N ILE A 350 11.65 25.91 -6.63
CA ILE A 350 12.44 24.86 -7.31
C ILE A 350 12.76 25.28 -8.75
N LYS A 351 11.79 25.83 -9.48
CA LYS A 351 11.99 26.33 -10.84
C LYS A 351 13.03 27.46 -10.90
N LYS A 352 12.97 28.40 -9.95
CA LYS A 352 14.00 29.46 -9.83
C LYS A 352 15.40 28.91 -9.57
N GLN A 353 15.52 27.85 -8.77
CA GLN A 353 16.82 27.21 -8.53
C GLN A 353 17.33 26.44 -9.76
N ILE A 354 16.45 25.74 -10.47
CA ILE A 354 16.79 25.07 -11.73
C ILE A 354 17.26 26.09 -12.78
N ASP A 355 16.58 27.22 -12.91
CA ASP A 355 16.95 28.28 -13.85
C ASP A 355 18.27 28.97 -13.47
N ALA A 356 18.54 29.13 -12.17
CA ALA A 356 19.84 29.62 -11.68
C ALA A 356 20.97 28.63 -11.98
N ILE A 357 20.73 27.32 -11.82
CA ILE A 357 21.70 26.26 -12.15
C ILE A 357 21.96 26.22 -13.67
N LYS A 358 20.93 26.40 -14.50
CA LYS A 358 21.08 26.49 -15.96
C LYS A 358 21.94 27.68 -16.38
N LYS A 359 21.70 28.87 -15.79
CA LYS A 359 22.55 30.06 -16.02
C LYS A 359 24.00 29.83 -15.62
N LEU A 360 24.24 29.22 -14.46
CA LEU A 360 25.60 28.90 -14.02
C LEU A 360 26.30 27.87 -14.93
N ARG A 361 25.54 27.04 -15.66
CA ARG A 361 26.05 26.12 -16.69
C ARG A 361 26.30 26.79 -18.05
N GLU A 362 25.65 27.91 -18.33
CA GLU A 362 25.86 28.71 -19.55
C GLU A 362 27.00 29.72 -19.39
N GLU A 363 27.35 30.08 -18.15
CA GLU A 363 28.44 30.99 -17.79
C GLU A 363 29.78 30.27 -17.49
N ALA A 364 29.79 28.93 -17.46
CA ALA A 364 30.98 28.07 -17.32
C ALA A 364 31.33 27.43 -18.67
#